data_AF-C0NPJ4-F1
#
_entry.id   AF-C0NPJ4-F1
#
_cell.length_a   1.000
_cell.length_b   1.000
_cell.length_c   1.000
_cell.angle_alpha   90.00
_cell.angle_beta   90.00
_cell.angle_gamma   90.00
#
_symmetry.space_group_name_H-M   'P 1'
#
loop_
_entity.id
_entity.type
_entity.pdbx_description
1 polymer ?
#
loop_
_entity_poly.entity_id
_entity_poly.type
_entity_poly.pdbx_seq_one_letter_code
_entity_poly.pdbx_strand_id
1 'polypeptide(L)'
;MSEDAKVEAQEQLNRVRLKKFYEMASRKFNPAIPRAMDAFLNENDDPVSFIFPLLDQTAVDGPIPLQELLIQTFERWDEICERRGGGCMIPCPINYSSGEISRFRALVEEYAVAHGKFTSLLAQVGGGKDGWVSNEEFEKAMHVFNQHSGELKRVRKRVRKRVDEILAVL
;
A
#
# COMPACT_ATOMS: atom_id res chain seq x y z
N MET A 1 32.83 1.24 23.13
CA MET A 1 32.08 1.09 21.87
C MET A 1 33.08 1.06 20.74
N SER A 2 32.92 0.14 19.78
CA SER A 2 33.71 0.17 18.53
C SER A 2 33.36 1.44 17.73
N GLU A 3 34.22 1.82 16.79
CA GLU A 3 33.97 2.98 15.94
C GLU A 3 32.72 2.74 15.08
N ASP A 4 32.56 1.53 14.53
CA ASP A 4 31.35 1.12 13.79
C ASP A 4 30.08 1.29 14.62
N ALA A 5 30.09 0.88 15.90
CA ALA A 5 28.94 1.02 16.78
C ALA A 5 28.61 2.49 17.08
N LYS A 6 29.59 3.39 17.07
CA LYS A 6 29.32 4.84 17.20
C LYS A 6 28.72 5.41 15.93
N VAL A 7 29.23 5.02 14.76
CA VAL A 7 28.70 5.44 13.47
C VAL A 7 27.24 4.99 13.33
N GLU A 8 26.96 3.72 13.62
CA GLU A 8 25.59 3.18 13.59
C GLU A 8 24.68 3.91 14.60
N ALA A 9 25.14 4.12 15.83
CA ALA A 9 24.36 4.86 16.83
C ALA A 9 24.07 6.31 16.39
N GLN A 10 25.04 6.96 15.74
CA GLN A 10 24.88 8.32 15.22
C GLN A 10 23.88 8.36 14.05
N GLU A 11 23.91 7.38 13.15
CA GLU A 11 22.93 7.25 12.07
C GLU A 11 21.51 7.01 12.61
N GLN A 12 21.36 6.12 13.59
CA GLN A 12 20.06 5.87 14.24
C GLN A 12 19.53 7.13 14.92
N LEU A 13 20.39 7.88 15.62
CA LEU A 13 20.02 9.15 16.23
C LEU A 13 19.56 10.17 15.18
N ASN A 14 20.27 10.26 14.05
CA ASN A 14 19.91 11.15 12.94
C ASN A 14 18.54 10.76 12.34
N ARG A 15 18.27 9.46 12.16
CA ARG A 15 16.97 8.96 11.68
C ARG A 15 15.83 9.34 12.61
N VAL A 16 16.02 9.19 13.93
CA VAL A 16 15.01 9.56 14.94
C VAL A 16 14.74 11.07 14.93
N ARG A 17 15.79 11.89 14.85
CA ARG A 17 15.66 13.36 14.77
C ARG A 17 14.90 13.79 13.52
N LEU A 18 15.23 13.20 12.37
CA LEU A 18 14.55 13.51 11.11
C LEU A 18 13.08 13.10 11.17
N LYS A 19 12.77 11.91 11.69
CA LYS A 19 11.39 11.47 11.93
C LYS A 19 10.63 12.48 12.80
N LYS A 20 11.24 12.95 13.90
CA LYS A 20 10.59 13.91 14.80
C LYS A 20 10.36 15.27 14.13
N PHE A 21 11.29 15.73 13.31
CA PHE A 21 11.14 16.95 12.53
C PHE A 21 9.93 16.87 11.59
N TYR A 22 9.81 15.79 10.81
CA TYR A 22 8.66 15.58 9.93
C TYR A 22 7.35 15.42 10.70
N GLU A 23 7.35 14.75 11.85
CA GLU A 23 6.15 14.64 12.70
C GLU A 23 5.67 16.04 13.15
N MET A 24 6.58 16.90 13.63
CA MET A 24 6.24 18.27 14.03
C MET A 24 5.77 19.12 12.84
N ALA A 25 6.43 19.00 11.69
CA ALA A 25 6.03 19.68 10.47
C ALA A 25 4.62 19.24 10.03
N SER A 26 4.34 17.93 10.02
CA SER A 26 3.01 17.40 9.72
C SER A 26 1.96 17.87 10.73
N ARG A 27 2.27 17.93 12.03
CA ARG A 27 1.37 18.49 13.04
C ARG A 27 1.06 19.97 12.80
N LYS A 28 2.04 20.76 12.37
CA LYS A 28 1.87 22.19 12.08
C LYS A 28 1.11 22.45 10.77
N PHE A 29 1.49 21.77 9.70
CA PHE A 29 1.02 22.08 8.35
C PHE A 29 -0.16 21.22 7.90
N ASN A 30 -0.35 20.03 8.50
CA ASN A 30 -1.43 19.09 8.17
C ASN A 30 -2.17 18.62 9.44
N PRO A 31 -2.75 19.51 10.27
CA PRO A 31 -3.27 19.16 11.60
C PRO A 31 -4.42 18.15 11.60
N ALA A 32 -5.05 17.87 10.45
CA ALA A 32 -6.07 16.83 10.34
C ALA A 32 -5.47 15.41 10.49
N ILE A 33 -4.30 15.15 9.90
CA ILE A 33 -3.68 13.82 9.90
C ILE A 33 -3.26 13.38 11.32
N PRO A 34 -2.48 14.16 12.10
CA PRO A 34 -2.14 13.76 13.46
C PRO A 34 -3.35 13.72 14.38
N ARG A 35 -4.40 14.53 14.17
CA ARG A 35 -5.63 14.40 14.95
C ARG A 35 -6.34 13.07 14.69
N ALA A 36 -6.43 12.65 13.43
CA ALA A 36 -6.97 11.33 13.08
C ALA A 36 -6.12 10.21 13.70
N MET A 37 -4.79 10.33 13.64
CA MET A 37 -3.88 9.37 14.27
C MET A 37 -3.95 9.36 15.81
N ASP A 38 -4.06 10.52 16.45
CA ASP A 38 -4.17 10.63 17.91
C ASP A 38 -5.53 10.06 18.39
N ALA A 39 -6.62 10.29 17.64
CA ALA A 39 -7.92 9.66 17.92
C ALA A 39 -7.83 8.13 17.81
N PHE A 40 -7.19 7.64 16.73
CA PHE A 40 -6.91 6.21 16.51
C PHE A 40 -6.13 5.57 17.68
N LEU A 41 -5.09 6.24 18.20
CA LEU A 41 -4.25 5.68 19.28
C LEU A 41 -4.93 5.68 20.65
N ASN A 42 -5.90 6.57 20.86
CA ASN A 42 -6.55 6.76 22.16
C ASN A 42 -7.87 5.99 22.29
N GLU A 43 -8.59 5.76 21.19
CA GLU A 43 -9.91 5.12 21.21
C GLU A 43 -9.82 3.68 20.70
N ASN A 44 -9.37 2.77 21.56
CA ASN A 44 -9.18 1.33 21.26
C ASN A 44 -10.47 0.59 20.85
N ASP A 45 -11.65 1.20 20.99
CA ASP A 45 -12.95 0.57 20.77
C ASP A 45 -13.76 1.19 19.60
N ASP A 46 -13.24 2.22 18.91
CA ASP A 46 -13.94 2.78 17.75
C ASP A 46 -13.70 1.88 16.52
N PRO A 47 -14.71 1.34 15.82
CA PRO A 47 -14.52 0.65 14.54
C PRO A 47 -13.71 1.45 13.50
N VAL A 48 -13.66 2.79 13.59
CA VAL A 48 -12.79 3.62 12.76
C VAL A 48 -11.30 3.28 12.96
N SER A 49 -10.92 2.82 14.16
CA SER A 49 -9.56 2.34 14.42
C SER A 49 -9.19 1.11 13.58
N PHE A 50 -10.13 0.27 13.14
CA PHE A 50 -9.82 -0.83 12.20
C PHE A 50 -9.79 -0.36 10.74
N ILE A 51 -10.55 0.68 10.41
CA ILE A 51 -10.63 1.21 9.04
C ILE A 51 -9.29 1.81 8.62
N PHE A 52 -8.58 2.54 9.49
CA PHE A 52 -7.33 3.21 9.07
C PHE A 52 -6.15 2.29 8.79
N PRO A 53 -5.85 1.21 9.54
CA PRO A 53 -4.85 0.22 9.15
C PRO A 53 -5.19 -0.46 7.84
N LEU A 54 -6.48 -0.74 7.61
CA LEU A 54 -6.95 -1.23 6.31
C LEU A 54 -6.76 -0.17 5.23
N LEU A 55 -7.05 1.11 5.51
CA LEU A 55 -6.84 2.21 4.59
C LEU A 55 -5.37 2.48 4.33
N ASP A 56 -4.49 2.34 5.33
CA ASP A 56 -3.04 2.48 5.21
C ASP A 56 -2.49 1.33 4.38
N GLN A 57 -2.94 0.10 4.64
CA GLN A 57 -2.69 -1.03 3.75
C GLN A 57 -3.18 -0.73 2.34
N THR A 58 -4.38 -0.17 2.14
CA THR A 58 -4.84 0.23 0.78
C THR A 58 -4.12 1.46 0.22
N ALA A 59 -3.56 2.34 1.06
CA ALA A 59 -2.76 3.47 0.60
C ALA A 59 -1.39 2.97 0.10
N VAL A 60 -0.86 1.94 0.77
CA VAL A 60 0.39 1.26 0.41
C VAL A 60 0.20 0.32 -0.77
N ASP A 61 -0.84 -0.52 -0.75
CA ASP A 61 -1.13 -1.56 -1.74
C ASP A 61 -1.96 -1.04 -2.94
N GLY A 62 -2.59 0.13 -2.79
CA GLY A 62 -3.47 0.77 -3.78
C GLY A 62 -4.97 0.50 -3.54
N PRO A 63 -5.86 0.95 -4.43
CA PRO A 63 -7.32 0.77 -4.31
C PRO A 63 -7.79 -0.70 -4.41
N ILE A 64 -6.88 -1.62 -4.78
CA ILE A 64 -7.17 -3.03 -5.04
C ILE A 64 -7.66 -3.79 -3.79
N PRO A 65 -7.00 -3.71 -2.63
CA PRO A 65 -7.45 -4.45 -1.46
C PRO A 65 -8.81 -3.98 -0.98
N LEU A 66 -9.15 -2.69 -1.12
CA LEU A 66 -10.44 -2.19 -0.66
C LEU A 66 -11.59 -2.84 -1.42
N GLN A 67 -11.51 -2.88 -2.76
CA GLN A 67 -12.56 -3.47 -3.58
C GLN A 67 -12.65 -4.98 -3.37
N GLU A 68 -11.53 -5.68 -3.22
CA GLU A 68 -11.54 -7.11 -2.88
C GLU A 68 -12.15 -7.36 -1.48
N LEU A 69 -11.88 -6.49 -0.50
CA LEU A 69 -12.51 -6.57 0.83
C LEU A 69 -14.02 -6.34 0.76
N LEU A 70 -14.49 -5.41 -0.07
CA LEU A 70 -15.93 -5.19 -0.30
C LEU A 70 -16.58 -6.41 -0.96
N ILE A 71 -15.93 -7.00 -1.97
CA ILE A 71 -16.40 -8.23 -2.61
C ILE A 71 -16.46 -9.38 -1.61
N GLN A 72 -15.43 -9.58 -0.78
CA GLN A 72 -15.43 -10.61 0.26
C GLN A 72 -16.51 -10.38 1.32
N THR A 73 -16.77 -9.13 1.67
CA THR A 73 -17.86 -8.76 2.59
C THR A 73 -19.22 -9.11 2.00
N PHE A 74 -19.40 -8.89 0.70
CA PHE A 74 -20.60 -9.30 -0.03
C PHE A 74 -20.74 -10.84 -0.10
N GLU A 75 -19.68 -11.55 -0.53
CA GLU A 75 -19.69 -13.01 -0.67
C GLU A 75 -19.90 -13.74 0.66
N ARG A 76 -19.44 -13.16 1.78
CA ARG A 76 -19.53 -13.75 3.13
C ARG A 76 -20.55 -13.05 4.01
N TRP A 77 -21.48 -12.30 3.43
CA TRP A 77 -22.43 -11.50 4.21
C TRP A 77 -23.23 -12.38 5.18
N ASP A 78 -23.69 -13.54 4.72
CA ASP A 78 -24.45 -14.48 5.55
C ASP A 78 -23.66 -14.93 6.79
N GLU A 79 -22.38 -15.28 6.62
CA GLU A 79 -21.49 -15.65 7.73
C GLU A 79 -21.26 -14.49 8.71
N ILE A 80 -21.11 -13.26 8.18
CA ILE A 80 -20.93 -12.05 9.00
C ILE A 80 -22.19 -11.80 9.86
N CYS A 81 -23.38 -12.03 9.29
CA CYS A 81 -24.64 -11.88 10.00
C CYS A 81 -24.84 -12.97 11.05
N GLU A 82 -24.55 -14.23 10.73
CA GLU A 82 -24.67 -15.35 11.67
C GLU A 82 -23.84 -15.12 12.95
N ARG A 83 -22.62 -14.59 12.81
CA ARG A 83 -21.76 -14.25 13.96
C ARG A 83 -22.36 -13.18 14.87
N ARG A 84 -23.25 -12.32 14.37
CA ARG A 84 -23.92 -11.28 15.18
C ARG A 84 -25.15 -11.80 15.94
N GLY A 85 -25.43 -13.09 15.89
CA GLY A 85 -26.46 -13.73 16.73
C GLY A 85 -27.91 -13.53 16.26
N GLY A 86 -28.11 -13.03 15.04
CA GLY A 86 -29.42 -12.92 14.43
C GLY A 86 -29.28 -13.06 12.92
N GLY A 87 -29.85 -14.13 12.36
CA GLY A 87 -29.83 -14.37 10.90
C GLY A 87 -30.21 -13.12 10.12
N CYS A 88 -29.58 -12.92 8.96
CA CYS A 88 -29.68 -11.65 8.25
C CYS A 88 -31.08 -11.43 7.67
N MET A 89 -31.92 -10.68 8.39
CA MET A 89 -33.11 -10.05 7.82
C MET A 89 -32.75 -8.88 6.90
N ILE A 90 -31.50 -8.41 6.97
CA ILE A 90 -31.01 -7.25 6.24
C ILE A 90 -30.16 -7.73 5.05
N PRO A 91 -30.55 -7.44 3.80
CA PRO A 91 -29.72 -7.74 2.64
C PRO A 91 -28.40 -6.98 2.72
N CYS A 92 -27.34 -7.53 2.13
CA CYS A 92 -26.05 -6.86 2.09
C CYS A 92 -26.20 -5.46 1.48
N PRO A 93 -25.70 -4.39 2.14
CA PRO A 93 -25.84 -3.03 1.63
C PRO A 93 -25.04 -2.79 0.33
N ILE A 94 -24.10 -3.68 0.04
CA ILE A 94 -23.33 -3.72 -1.19
C ILE A 94 -23.72 -4.97 -1.98
N ASN A 95 -23.72 -4.86 -3.30
CA ASN A 95 -23.97 -6.00 -4.17
C ASN A 95 -23.01 -5.95 -5.36
N TYR A 96 -22.66 -7.15 -5.84
CA TYR A 96 -21.90 -7.32 -7.06
C TYR A 96 -22.52 -8.44 -7.87
N SER A 97 -22.66 -8.24 -9.17
CA SER A 97 -22.94 -9.34 -10.08
C SER A 97 -21.74 -10.28 -10.17
N SER A 98 -21.98 -11.55 -10.50
CA SER A 98 -20.90 -12.52 -10.76
C SER A 98 -19.95 -12.03 -11.85
N GLY A 99 -20.47 -11.34 -12.88
CA GLY A 99 -19.68 -10.74 -13.95
C GLY A 99 -18.74 -9.64 -13.47
N GLU A 100 -19.19 -8.77 -12.55
CA GLU A 100 -18.34 -7.72 -11.96
C GLU A 100 -17.23 -8.32 -11.10
N ILE A 101 -17.55 -9.30 -10.26
CA ILE A 101 -16.57 -10.00 -9.43
C ILE A 101 -15.51 -10.67 -10.31
N SER A 102 -15.93 -11.44 -11.33
CA SER A 102 -15.00 -12.10 -12.24
C SER A 102 -14.13 -11.09 -13.01
N ARG A 103 -14.73 -9.99 -13.49
CA ARG A 103 -14.00 -8.94 -14.21
C ARG A 103 -12.97 -8.25 -13.31
N PHE A 104 -13.36 -7.89 -12.09
CA PHE A 104 -12.47 -7.25 -11.13
C PHE A 104 -11.28 -8.17 -10.80
N ARG A 105 -11.55 -9.45 -10.48
CA ARG A 105 -10.49 -10.42 -10.16
C ARG A 105 -9.54 -10.66 -11.34
N ALA A 106 -10.04 -10.69 -12.57
CA ALA A 106 -9.19 -10.75 -13.77
C ALA A 106 -8.29 -9.51 -13.91
N LEU A 107 -8.83 -8.30 -13.66
CA LEU A 107 -8.03 -7.07 -13.68
C LEU A 107 -6.95 -7.07 -12.59
N VAL A 108 -7.27 -7.56 -11.38
CA VAL A 108 -6.33 -7.69 -10.28
C VAL A 108 -5.22 -8.69 -10.62
N GLU A 109 -5.54 -9.82 -11.25
CA GLU A 109 -4.54 -10.80 -11.70
C GLU A 109 -3.60 -10.18 -12.75
N GLU A 110 -4.15 -9.48 -13.75
CA GLU A 110 -3.35 -8.79 -14.75
C GLU A 110 -2.47 -7.68 -14.15
N TYR A 111 -3.00 -6.94 -13.17
CA TYR A 111 -2.23 -5.97 -12.40
C TYR A 111 -1.09 -6.66 -11.66
N ALA A 112 -1.36 -7.77 -10.95
CA ALA A 112 -0.35 -8.49 -10.18
C ALA A 112 0.79 -9.00 -11.07
N VAL A 113 0.47 -9.51 -12.26
CA VAL A 113 1.48 -9.92 -13.26
C VAL A 113 2.31 -8.72 -13.73
N ALA A 114 1.67 -7.60 -14.06
CA ALA A 114 2.36 -6.41 -14.53
C ALA A 114 3.24 -5.78 -13.43
N HIS A 115 2.73 -5.71 -12.20
CA HIS A 115 3.40 -5.17 -11.03
C HIS A 115 4.57 -6.08 -10.62
N GLY A 116 4.38 -7.39 -10.58
CA GLY A 116 5.45 -8.36 -10.31
C GLY A 116 6.60 -8.24 -11.31
N LYS A 117 6.28 -8.06 -12.60
CA LYS A 117 7.30 -7.77 -13.62
C LYS A 117 8.03 -6.45 -13.37
N PHE A 118 7.30 -5.40 -12.99
CA PHE A 118 7.89 -4.10 -12.68
C PHE A 118 8.85 -4.17 -11.50
N THR A 119 8.40 -4.78 -10.39
CA THR A 119 9.21 -4.97 -9.18
C THR A 119 10.43 -5.83 -9.43
N SER A 120 10.31 -6.89 -10.25
CA SER A 120 11.45 -7.71 -10.65
C SER A 120 12.49 -6.92 -11.45
N LEU A 121 12.06 -6.06 -12.38
CA LEU A 121 12.98 -5.18 -13.11
C LEU A 121 13.64 -4.15 -12.20
N LEU A 122 12.91 -3.57 -11.25
CA LEU A 122 13.49 -2.66 -10.27
C LEU A 122 14.54 -3.36 -9.39
N ALA A 123 14.25 -4.58 -8.94
CA ALA A 123 15.21 -5.36 -8.16
C ALA A 123 16.51 -5.64 -8.94
N GLN A 124 16.45 -5.76 -10.27
CA GLN A 124 17.63 -5.94 -11.12
C GLN A 124 18.47 -4.66 -11.25
N VAL A 125 17.83 -3.49 -11.24
CA VAL A 125 18.51 -2.18 -11.33
C VAL A 125 19.43 -1.93 -10.12
N GLY A 126 19.20 -2.63 -9.02
CA GLY A 126 19.88 -2.40 -7.75
C GLY A 126 19.06 -1.50 -6.84
N GLY A 127 19.37 -1.56 -5.54
CA GLY A 127 18.69 -0.79 -4.51
C GLY A 127 17.50 -1.48 -3.85
N GLY A 128 17.46 -2.81 -3.90
CA GLY A 128 16.44 -3.59 -3.18
C GLY A 128 15.01 -3.28 -3.62
N LYS A 129 14.07 -3.38 -2.67
CA LYS A 129 12.64 -3.15 -2.92
C LYS A 129 12.26 -1.66 -2.88
N ASP A 130 13.03 -0.83 -2.19
CA ASP A 130 12.77 0.60 -1.99
C ASP A 130 13.48 1.49 -3.02
N GLY A 131 14.40 0.92 -3.81
CA GLY A 131 15.09 1.61 -4.90
C GLY A 131 16.26 2.47 -4.41
N TRP A 132 16.67 2.34 -3.15
CA TRP A 132 17.82 3.07 -2.60
C TRP A 132 19.11 2.30 -2.83
N VAL A 133 20.04 2.93 -3.53
CA VAL A 133 21.41 2.43 -3.73
C VAL A 133 22.38 3.28 -2.93
N SER A 134 23.45 2.65 -2.43
CA SER A 134 24.57 3.37 -1.83
C SER A 134 25.27 4.23 -2.88
N ASN A 135 26.00 5.27 -2.44
CA ASN A 135 26.76 6.14 -3.35
C ASN A 135 27.79 5.33 -4.16
N GLU A 136 28.43 4.33 -3.53
CA GLU A 136 29.40 3.44 -4.15
C GLU A 136 28.80 2.58 -5.28
N GLU A 137 27.52 2.21 -5.16
CA GLU A 137 26.82 1.39 -6.14
C GLU A 137 26.03 2.21 -7.18
N PHE A 138 25.92 3.53 -6.98
CA PHE A 138 25.05 4.39 -7.77
C PHE A 138 25.34 4.32 -9.28
N GLU A 139 26.61 4.43 -9.69
CA GLU A 139 26.99 4.40 -11.11
C GLU A 139 26.66 3.06 -11.76
N LYS A 140 26.90 1.95 -11.04
CA LYS A 140 26.56 0.61 -11.49
C LYS A 140 25.05 0.45 -11.65
N ALA A 141 24.29 0.89 -10.65
CA ALA A 141 22.83 0.84 -10.70
C ALA A 141 22.25 1.71 -11.82
N MET A 142 22.81 2.90 -12.03
CA MET A 142 22.42 3.81 -13.10
C MET A 142 22.70 3.20 -14.48
N HIS A 143 23.80 2.48 -14.64
CA HIS A 143 24.09 1.76 -15.87
C HIS A 143 23.02 0.70 -16.17
N VAL A 144 22.66 -0.13 -15.18
CA VAL A 144 21.61 -1.15 -15.34
C VAL A 144 20.25 -0.49 -15.58
N PHE A 145 19.93 0.60 -14.87
CA PHE A 145 18.71 1.37 -15.09
C PHE A 145 18.59 1.82 -16.54
N ASN A 146 19.64 2.37 -17.12
CA ASN A 146 19.63 2.86 -18.49
C ASN A 146 19.39 1.74 -19.49
N GLN A 147 19.96 0.55 -19.26
CA GLN A 147 19.72 -0.65 -20.09
C GLN A 147 18.24 -1.08 -20.07
N HIS A 148 17.58 -1.03 -18.89
CA HIS A 148 16.18 -1.45 -18.74
C HIS A 148 15.15 -0.32 -18.87
N SER A 149 15.58 0.94 -19.04
CA SER A 149 14.72 2.13 -18.98
C SER A 149 13.52 2.08 -19.92
N GLY A 150 13.71 1.58 -21.15
CA GLY A 150 12.65 1.41 -22.13
C GLY A 150 11.64 0.32 -21.75
N GLU A 151 12.09 -0.78 -21.14
CA GLU A 151 11.20 -1.81 -20.63
C GLU A 151 10.45 -1.34 -19.38
N LEU A 152 11.14 -0.73 -18.42
CA LEU A 152 10.56 -0.14 -17.21
C LEU A 152 9.44 0.85 -17.56
N LYS A 153 9.66 1.75 -18.52
CA LYS A 153 8.61 2.68 -19.00
C LYS A 153 7.40 1.96 -19.57
N ARG A 154 7.60 0.87 -20.33
CA ARG A 154 6.51 0.07 -20.91
C ARG A 154 5.72 -0.67 -19.83
N VAL A 155 6.40 -1.33 -18.89
CA VAL A 155 5.75 -2.05 -17.81
C VAL A 155 5.00 -1.08 -16.89
N ARG A 156 5.61 0.06 -16.53
CA ARG A 156 4.96 1.11 -15.73
C ARG A 156 3.67 1.62 -16.37
N LYS A 157 3.65 1.84 -17.69
CA LYS A 157 2.42 2.22 -18.41
C LYS A 157 1.33 1.15 -18.30
N ARG A 158 1.70 -0.14 -18.38
CA ARG A 158 0.74 -1.24 -18.21
C ARG A 158 0.19 -1.31 -16.79
N VAL A 159 1.05 -1.21 -15.78
CA VAL A 159 0.63 -1.18 -14.36
C VAL A 159 -0.36 -0.03 -14.15
N ARG A 160 -0.01 1.19 -14.59
CA ARG A 160 -0.89 2.35 -14.47
C ARG A 160 -2.24 2.14 -15.16
N LYS A 161 -2.24 1.64 -16.40
CA LYS A 161 -3.48 1.37 -17.14
C LYS A 161 -4.40 0.41 -16.36
N ARG A 162 -3.84 -0.63 -15.73
CA ARG A 162 -4.62 -1.58 -14.92
C ARG A 162 -5.15 -0.94 -13.64
N VAL A 163 -4.36 -0.10 -12.96
CA VAL A 163 -4.84 0.68 -11.81
C VAL A 163 -6.00 1.59 -12.21
N ASP A 164 -5.90 2.30 -13.34
CA ASP A 164 -6.95 3.19 -13.83
C ASP A 164 -8.24 2.40 -14.16
N GLU A 165 -8.11 1.21 -14.75
CA GLU A 165 -9.26 0.33 -15.04
C GLU A 165 -9.89 -0.25 -13.77
N ILE A 166 -9.09 -0.58 -12.75
CA ILE A 166 -9.57 -1.02 -11.44
C ILE A 166 -10.35 0.10 -10.75
N LEU A 167 -9.79 1.31 -10.76
CA LEU A 167 -10.44 2.49 -10.20
C LEU A 167 -11.74 2.85 -10.91
N ALA A 168 -11.88 2.53 -12.19
CA ALA A 168 -13.11 2.76 -12.95
C ALA A 168 -14.23 1.74 -12.68
N VAL A 169 -13.95 0.69 -11.89
CA VAL A 169 -14.97 -0.25 -11.39
C VAL A 169 -15.54 0.23 -10.03
N LEU A 170 -14.89 1.21 -9.38
CA LEU A 170 -15.40 1.88 -8.17
C LEU A 170 -16.47 2.92 -8.52
#